data_AF-A0A2H9TG05-F1
#
_entry.id   AF-A0A2H9TG05-F1
#
_cell.length_a   1.000
_cell.length_b   1.000
_cell.length_c   1.000
_cell.angle_alpha   90.00
_cell.angle_beta   90.00
_cell.angle_gamma   90.00
#
_symmetry.space_group_name_H-M   'P 1'
#
loop_
_entity.id
_entity.type
_entity.pdbx_description
1 polymer ?
#
loop_
_entity_poly.entity_id
_entity_poly.type
_entity_poly.pdbx_seq_one_letter_code
_entity_poly.pdbx_strand_id
1 'polypeptide(L)'
;MKRDFLALLDYLYGKTKDRRYMPTVEELENQPVGYIQRAYSHNAEHFTDQDLLKLCVSKETGTDIHEWLFGTLGMTSVTTLEMANKAASIGNVEALDWIIGKNPEAFPSEDSIVSGMNSLSLNFKRKTELAMWLFDKRPELIPAWERLKGLGYYGVSSVMLQKVKDYQEGRVWELQVGQMDQQMPDEITKID
;
A
#
# COMPACT_ATOMS: atom_id res chain seq x y z
N MET A 1 4.06 29.42 0.18
CA MET A 1 2.87 28.70 -0.32
C MET A 1 2.14 27.93 0.78
N LYS A 2 2.78 26.98 1.49
CA LYS A 2 2.13 26.20 2.57
C LYS A 2 1.53 27.07 3.70
N ARG A 3 2.33 27.92 4.36
CA ARG A 3 1.86 28.76 5.47
C ARG A 3 0.76 29.75 5.06
N ASP A 4 0.76 30.18 3.81
CA ASP A 4 -0.15 31.20 3.28
C ASP A 4 -1.58 30.66 3.15
N PHE A 5 -1.73 29.39 2.77
CA PHE A 5 -3.04 28.75 2.65
C PHE A 5 -3.75 28.58 4.01
N LEU A 6 -3.06 28.09 5.04
CA LEU A 6 -3.67 27.89 6.36
C LEU A 6 -4.07 29.22 7.01
N ALA A 7 -3.19 30.23 6.89
CA ALA A 7 -3.49 31.57 7.39
C ALA A 7 -4.68 32.19 6.64
N LEU A 8 -4.77 31.97 5.31
CA LEU A 8 -5.89 32.44 4.51
C LEU A 8 -7.20 31.74 4.86
N LEU A 9 -7.19 30.42 5.03
CA LEU A 9 -8.35 29.64 5.46
C LEU A 9 -8.85 30.11 6.83
N ASP A 10 -7.94 30.24 7.80
CA ASP A 10 -8.24 30.75 9.13
C ASP A 10 -8.82 32.16 9.09
N TYR A 11 -8.27 33.03 8.25
CA TYR A 11 -8.71 34.40 8.13
C TYR A 11 -10.09 34.51 7.46
N LEU A 12 -10.26 33.91 6.28
CA LEU A 12 -11.47 34.01 5.48
C LEU A 12 -12.63 33.25 6.13
N TYR A 13 -12.44 31.97 6.42
CA TYR A 13 -13.49 31.17 7.02
C TYR A 13 -13.72 31.54 8.47
N GLY A 14 -12.66 31.78 9.26
CA GLY A 14 -12.80 32.14 10.67
C GLY A 14 -13.61 33.42 10.88
N LYS A 15 -13.47 34.42 10.00
CA LYS A 15 -14.24 35.67 10.08
C LYS A 15 -15.65 35.56 9.50
N THR A 16 -15.81 34.90 8.35
CA THR A 16 -17.08 34.94 7.61
C THR A 16 -18.00 33.78 7.91
N LYS A 17 -17.43 32.64 8.31
CA LYS A 17 -18.10 31.32 8.37
C LYS A 17 -18.75 30.91 7.04
N ASP A 18 -18.36 31.54 5.93
CA ASP A 18 -18.89 31.24 4.60
C ASP A 18 -18.23 29.96 4.06
N ARG A 19 -19.04 28.92 3.85
CA ARG A 19 -18.61 27.61 3.36
C ARG A 19 -17.94 27.68 1.98
N ARG A 20 -18.15 28.75 1.20
CA ARG A 20 -17.47 28.93 -0.10
C ARG A 20 -15.96 29.10 0.00
N TYR A 21 -15.44 29.43 1.18
CA TYR A 21 -14.00 29.50 1.43
C TYR A 21 -13.40 28.19 1.97
N MET A 22 -14.24 27.16 2.20
CA MET A 22 -13.74 25.84 2.57
C MET A 22 -13.14 25.14 1.35
N PRO A 23 -11.98 24.49 1.48
CA PRO A 23 -11.38 23.78 0.37
C PRO A 23 -12.21 22.57 -0.05
N THR A 24 -12.16 22.21 -1.33
CA THR A 24 -12.76 20.97 -1.83
C THR A 24 -11.89 19.77 -1.48
N VAL A 25 -12.44 18.57 -1.68
CA VAL A 25 -11.68 17.31 -1.53
C VAL A 25 -10.51 17.28 -2.50
N GLU A 26 -10.73 17.67 -3.75
CA GLU A 26 -9.71 17.70 -4.81
C GLU A 26 -8.56 18.67 -4.46
N GLU A 27 -8.87 19.82 -3.87
CA GLU A 27 -7.86 20.79 -3.43
C GLU A 27 -7.00 20.28 -2.26
N LEU A 28 -7.52 19.32 -1.49
CA LEU A 28 -6.85 18.70 -0.36
C LEU A 28 -6.14 17.38 -0.70
N GLU A 29 -6.28 16.86 -1.92
CA GLU A 29 -5.57 15.67 -2.36
C GLU A 29 -4.05 15.87 -2.23
N ASN A 30 -3.37 14.86 -1.67
CA ASN A 30 -1.93 14.91 -1.38
C ASN A 30 -1.43 16.08 -0.50
N GLN A 31 -2.33 16.86 0.12
CA GLN A 31 -1.92 17.87 1.10
C GLN A 31 -1.47 17.21 2.42
N PRO A 32 -0.62 17.86 3.24
CA PRO A 32 -0.27 17.33 4.56
C PRO A 32 -1.52 17.13 5.44
N VAL A 33 -1.56 16.10 6.30
CA VAL A 33 -2.76 15.82 7.12
C VAL A 33 -3.21 17.03 7.95
N GLY A 34 -2.27 17.87 8.41
CA GLY A 34 -2.59 19.09 9.15
C GLY A 34 -3.51 20.06 8.43
N TYR A 35 -3.52 20.08 7.09
CA TYR A 35 -4.39 20.92 6.28
C TYR A 35 -5.82 20.39 6.31
N ILE A 36 -5.94 19.08 6.16
CA ILE A 36 -7.20 18.35 6.21
C ILE A 36 -7.80 18.46 7.62
N GLN A 37 -6.99 18.23 8.65
CA GLN A 37 -7.35 18.44 10.07
C GLN A 37 -7.83 19.86 10.33
N ARG A 38 -7.14 20.88 9.79
CA ARG A 38 -7.54 22.27 9.98
C ARG A 38 -8.87 22.57 9.31
N ALA A 39 -9.05 22.16 8.06
CA ALA A 39 -10.32 22.29 7.36
C ALA A 39 -11.45 21.58 8.12
N TYR A 40 -11.22 20.34 8.55
CA TYR A 40 -12.18 19.57 9.36
C TYR A 40 -12.53 20.28 10.67
N SER A 41 -11.55 20.85 11.37
CA SER A 41 -11.77 21.57 12.63
C SER A 41 -12.61 22.84 12.49
N HIS A 42 -12.59 23.46 11.30
CA HIS A 42 -13.41 24.63 10.99
C HIS A 42 -14.87 24.25 10.76
N ASN A 43 -15.11 23.14 10.06
CA ASN A 43 -16.45 22.62 9.82
C ASN A 43 -16.40 21.10 9.56
N ALA A 44 -16.71 20.30 10.57
CA ALA A 44 -16.69 18.85 10.47
C ALA A 44 -17.74 18.31 9.47
N GLU A 45 -18.89 18.99 9.35
CA GLU A 45 -19.96 18.64 8.39
C GLU A 45 -19.58 18.91 6.93
N HIS A 46 -18.43 19.57 6.69
CA HIS A 46 -17.96 19.85 5.33
C HIS A 46 -17.49 18.59 4.61
N PHE A 47 -17.08 17.56 5.35
CA PHE A 47 -16.59 16.30 4.79
C PHE A 47 -17.49 15.16 5.24
N THR A 48 -17.92 14.35 4.28
CA THR A 48 -18.49 13.03 4.57
C THR A 48 -17.39 12.02 4.88
N ASP A 49 -17.74 10.87 5.46
CA ASP A 49 -16.79 9.76 5.65
C ASP A 49 -16.15 9.32 4.33
N GLN A 50 -16.91 9.35 3.23
CA GLN A 50 -16.41 9.01 1.90
C GLN A 50 -15.39 10.03 1.38
N ASP A 51 -15.58 11.32 1.67
CA ASP A 51 -14.62 12.37 1.33
C ASP A 51 -13.29 12.15 2.07
N LEU A 52 -13.36 11.84 3.37
CA LEU A 52 -12.18 11.55 4.18
C LEU A 52 -11.46 10.27 3.70
N LEU A 53 -12.20 9.24 3.32
CA LEU A 53 -11.63 8.03 2.70
C LEU A 53 -10.97 8.33 1.35
N LYS A 54 -11.58 9.16 0.52
CA LYS A 54 -10.99 9.60 -0.76
C LYS A 54 -9.67 10.34 -0.52
N LEU A 55 -9.62 11.26 0.47
CA LEU A 55 -8.39 11.94 0.86
C LEU A 55 -7.34 10.94 1.38
N CYS A 56 -7.76 9.96 2.17
CA CYS A 56 -6.90 8.89 2.68
C CYS A 56 -6.24 8.10 1.54
N VAL A 57 -7.03 7.68 0.56
CA VAL A 57 -6.56 6.95 -0.64
C VAL A 57 -5.68 7.82 -1.53
N SER A 58 -5.93 9.13 -1.60
CA SER A 58 -5.12 10.03 -2.42
C SER A 58 -3.68 10.18 -1.93
N LYS A 59 -3.39 9.85 -0.65
CA LYS A 59 -2.05 10.02 -0.09
C LYS A 59 -1.06 9.05 -0.70
N GLU A 60 -0.13 9.61 -1.44
CA GLU A 60 0.96 8.86 -2.06
C GLU A 60 1.98 8.26 -1.06
N THR A 61 2.13 8.86 0.13
CA THR A 61 3.09 8.44 1.16
C THR A 61 2.54 8.71 2.55
N GLY A 62 3.08 8.03 3.56
CA GLY A 62 2.76 8.28 4.96
C GLY A 62 1.52 7.53 5.44
N THR A 63 1.42 7.47 6.77
CA THR A 63 0.30 6.92 7.54
C THR A 63 -0.47 8.01 8.27
N ASP A 64 -0.04 9.28 8.16
CA ASP A 64 -0.50 10.40 8.97
C ASP A 64 -2.03 10.59 8.99
N ILE A 65 -2.65 10.48 7.82
CA ILE A 65 -4.10 10.53 7.67
C ILE A 65 -4.79 9.27 8.17
N HIS A 66 -4.20 8.09 7.98
CA HIS A 66 -4.76 6.82 8.47
C HIS A 66 -4.80 6.82 10.01
N GLU A 67 -3.71 7.25 10.65
CA GLU A 67 -3.59 7.38 12.10
C GLU A 67 -4.59 8.39 12.65
N TRP A 68 -4.73 9.55 11.99
CA TRP A 68 -5.68 10.56 12.41
C TRP A 68 -7.13 10.06 12.30
N LEU A 69 -7.54 9.56 11.15
CA LEU A 69 -8.92 9.09 10.92
C LEU A 69 -9.27 7.91 11.85
N PHE A 70 -8.37 6.94 12.01
CA PHE A 70 -8.61 5.80 12.89
C PHE A 70 -8.57 6.19 14.38
N GLY A 71 -7.51 6.89 14.81
CA GLY A 71 -7.26 7.17 16.23
C GLY A 71 -8.09 8.31 16.79
N THR A 72 -8.36 9.35 15.99
CA THR A 72 -9.09 10.53 16.45
C THR A 72 -10.59 10.45 16.13
N LEU A 73 -10.93 9.97 14.93
CA LEU A 73 -12.34 9.91 14.48
C LEU A 73 -12.97 8.51 14.64
N GLY A 74 -12.19 7.50 15.06
CA GLY A 74 -12.70 6.14 15.24
C GLY A 74 -13.09 5.46 13.93
N MET A 75 -12.61 5.94 12.78
CA MET A 75 -13.00 5.44 11.47
C MET A 75 -12.28 4.12 11.16
N THR A 76 -12.91 2.98 11.45
CA THR A 76 -12.35 1.65 11.17
C THR A 76 -12.36 1.29 9.67
N SER A 77 -13.08 2.05 8.84
CA SER A 77 -13.13 1.86 7.38
C SER A 77 -11.77 2.07 6.70
N VAL A 78 -10.83 2.77 7.35
CA VAL A 78 -9.46 3.00 6.83
C VAL A 78 -8.57 1.76 6.89
N THR A 79 -8.98 0.68 7.57
CA THR A 79 -8.21 -0.57 7.71
C THR A 79 -8.84 -1.74 6.95
N THR A 80 -9.58 -1.45 5.88
CA THR A 80 -10.29 -2.48 5.08
C THR A 80 -9.41 -3.04 3.97
N LEU A 81 -9.81 -4.19 3.41
CA LEU A 81 -9.16 -4.77 2.22
C LEU A 81 -9.18 -3.80 1.03
N GLU A 82 -10.25 -3.02 0.87
CA GLU A 82 -10.33 -2.01 -0.18
C GLU A 82 -9.23 -0.96 -0.03
N MET A 83 -9.01 -0.47 1.19
CA MET A 83 -7.94 0.49 1.48
C MET A 83 -6.56 -0.10 1.23
N ALA A 84 -6.33 -1.36 1.61
CA ALA A 84 -5.09 -2.05 1.32
C ALA A 84 -4.86 -2.21 -0.20
N ASN A 85 -5.88 -2.62 -0.95
CA ASN A 85 -5.81 -2.72 -2.41
C ASN A 85 -5.45 -1.37 -3.04
N LYS A 86 -6.05 -0.28 -2.57
CA LYS A 86 -5.73 1.07 -3.04
C LYS A 86 -4.28 1.44 -2.72
N ALA A 87 -3.84 1.26 -1.47
CA ALA A 87 -2.47 1.55 -1.06
C ALA A 87 -1.43 0.74 -1.88
N ALA A 88 -1.71 -0.54 -2.17
CA ALA A 88 -0.89 -1.37 -3.07
C ALA A 88 -0.84 -0.82 -4.50
N SER A 89 -1.99 -0.46 -5.07
CA SER A 89 -2.07 0.03 -6.45
C SER A 89 -1.31 1.34 -6.69
N ILE A 90 -1.10 2.15 -5.63
CA ILE A 90 -0.31 3.38 -5.68
C ILE A 90 1.09 3.22 -5.07
N GLY A 91 1.45 2.01 -4.64
CA GLY A 91 2.76 1.71 -4.03
C GLY A 91 3.06 2.47 -2.73
N ASN A 92 2.03 2.82 -1.95
CA ASN A 92 2.23 3.40 -0.62
C ASN A 92 2.43 2.27 0.41
N VAL A 93 3.68 1.81 0.50
CA VAL A 93 4.09 0.69 1.39
C VAL A 93 3.86 1.03 2.87
N GLU A 94 4.07 2.28 3.28
CA GLU A 94 3.87 2.71 4.66
C GLU A 94 2.40 2.57 5.07
N ALA A 95 1.47 3.03 4.22
CA ALA A 95 0.04 2.85 4.44
C ALA A 95 -0.34 1.36 4.44
N LEU A 96 0.19 0.57 3.51
CA LEU A 96 -0.05 -0.88 3.46
C LEU A 96 0.36 -1.58 4.76
N ASP A 97 1.58 -1.36 5.22
CA ASP A 97 2.12 -1.99 6.43
C ASP A 97 1.29 -1.60 7.66
N TRP A 98 0.89 -0.32 7.74
CA TRP A 98 0.01 0.17 8.80
C TRP A 98 -1.38 -0.49 8.75
N ILE A 99 -2.01 -0.57 7.58
CA ILE A 99 -3.35 -1.17 7.40
C ILE A 99 -3.32 -2.63 7.84
N ILE A 100 -2.34 -3.40 7.37
CA ILE A 100 -2.18 -4.82 7.68
C ILE A 100 -1.82 -5.03 9.16
N GLY A 101 -1.02 -4.12 9.74
CA GLY A 101 -0.74 -4.13 11.17
C GLY A 101 -1.99 -3.92 12.04
N LYS A 102 -3.00 -3.21 11.54
CA LYS A 102 -4.31 -3.04 12.21
C LYS A 102 -5.30 -4.15 11.88
N ASN A 103 -5.25 -4.66 10.66
CA ASN A 103 -6.15 -5.70 10.16
C ASN A 103 -5.38 -6.69 9.28
N PRO A 104 -4.84 -7.79 9.85
CA PRO A 104 -4.06 -8.77 9.10
C PRO A 104 -4.82 -9.45 7.95
N GLU A 105 -6.15 -9.51 8.02
CA GLU A 105 -7.02 -10.08 6.99
C GLU A 105 -7.16 -9.16 5.76
N ALA A 106 -6.78 -7.88 5.87
CA ALA A 106 -6.82 -6.91 4.77
C ALA A 106 -5.58 -7.00 3.87
N PHE A 107 -4.99 -8.19 3.68
CA PHE A 107 -3.85 -8.34 2.78
C PHE A 107 -4.26 -8.05 1.33
N PRO A 108 -3.54 -7.19 0.58
CA PRO A 108 -3.97 -6.76 -0.74
C PRO A 108 -4.00 -7.92 -1.76
N SER A 109 -4.89 -7.81 -2.74
CA SER A 109 -4.97 -8.76 -3.85
C SER A 109 -3.75 -8.68 -4.75
N GLU A 110 -3.45 -9.80 -5.43
CA GLU A 110 -2.38 -9.88 -6.42
C GLU A 110 -2.54 -8.81 -7.50
N ASP A 111 -3.76 -8.62 -8.02
CA ASP A 111 -4.05 -7.61 -9.05
C ASP A 111 -3.67 -6.19 -8.59
N SER A 112 -3.92 -5.86 -7.33
CA SER A 112 -3.61 -4.54 -6.77
C SER A 112 -2.10 -4.33 -6.63
N ILE A 113 -1.39 -5.36 -6.17
CA ILE A 113 0.07 -5.38 -6.08
C ILE A 113 0.70 -5.20 -7.47
N VAL A 114 0.26 -6.01 -8.43
CA VAL A 114 0.73 -5.96 -9.82
C VAL A 114 0.44 -4.60 -10.44
N SER A 115 -0.74 -4.04 -10.19
CA SER A 115 -1.10 -2.69 -10.63
C SER A 115 -0.09 -1.65 -10.13
N GLY A 116 0.27 -1.72 -8.84
CA GLY A 116 1.32 -0.87 -8.25
C GLY A 116 2.67 -1.05 -8.92
N MET A 117 3.13 -2.28 -9.10
CA MET A 117 4.42 -2.56 -9.76
C MET A 117 4.47 -2.07 -11.22
N ASN A 118 3.34 -2.12 -11.92
CA ASN A 118 3.23 -1.74 -13.33
C ASN A 118 2.93 -0.26 -13.56
N SER A 119 2.52 0.46 -12.51
CA SER A 119 2.06 1.83 -12.64
C SER A 119 3.15 2.75 -13.20
N LEU A 120 2.86 3.44 -14.31
CA LEU A 120 3.80 4.38 -14.92
C LEU A 120 3.97 5.68 -14.10
N SER A 121 3.02 5.98 -13.21
CA SER A 121 3.10 7.15 -12.33
C SER A 121 4.03 6.93 -11.13
N LEU A 122 4.38 5.67 -10.82
CA LEU A 122 5.28 5.37 -9.73
C LEU A 122 6.74 5.38 -10.19
N ASN A 123 7.56 6.08 -9.41
CA ASN A 123 9.00 6.02 -9.62
C ASN A 123 9.54 4.61 -9.26
N PHE A 124 10.71 4.31 -9.82
CA PHE A 124 11.41 3.04 -9.64
C PHE A 124 11.61 2.64 -8.16
N LYS A 125 11.82 3.64 -7.30
CA LYS A 125 12.01 3.43 -5.85
C LYS A 125 10.77 2.80 -5.22
N ARG A 126 9.58 3.39 -5.42
CA ARG A 126 8.33 2.87 -4.84
C ARG A 126 7.98 1.47 -5.32
N LYS A 127 8.21 1.19 -6.60
CA LYS A 127 8.00 -0.16 -7.17
C LYS A 127 8.93 -1.19 -6.52
N THR A 128 10.20 -0.82 -6.34
CA THR A 128 11.18 -1.67 -5.65
C THR A 128 10.80 -1.86 -4.18
N GLU A 129 10.37 -0.81 -3.48
CA GLU A 129 9.89 -0.90 -2.10
C GLU A 129 8.68 -1.83 -1.97
N LEU A 130 7.71 -1.73 -2.88
CA LEU A 130 6.54 -2.62 -2.90
C LEU A 130 6.95 -4.08 -3.14
N ALA A 131 7.88 -4.33 -4.07
CA ALA A 131 8.39 -5.68 -4.33
C ALA A 131 9.16 -6.25 -3.14
N MET A 132 10.01 -5.45 -2.50
CA MET A 132 10.72 -5.84 -1.28
C MET A 132 9.74 -6.13 -0.15
N TRP A 133 8.77 -5.25 0.07
CA TRP A 133 7.76 -5.42 1.09
C TRP A 133 6.96 -6.72 0.89
N LEU A 134 6.55 -7.01 -0.34
CA LEU A 134 5.83 -8.25 -0.64
C LEU A 134 6.68 -9.49 -0.38
N PHE A 135 7.95 -9.45 -0.80
CA PHE A 135 8.89 -10.54 -0.57
C PHE A 135 9.12 -10.80 0.93
N ASP A 136 9.20 -9.76 1.74
CA ASP A 136 9.42 -9.89 3.18
C ASP A 136 8.16 -10.40 3.91
N LYS A 137 6.96 -10.05 3.44
CA LYS A 137 5.70 -10.41 4.12
C LYS A 137 5.11 -11.73 3.65
N ARG A 138 5.08 -11.97 2.34
CA ARG A 138 4.45 -13.11 1.68
C ARG A 138 5.18 -13.43 0.37
N PRO A 139 6.41 -13.98 0.44
CA PRO A 139 7.21 -14.26 -0.75
C PRO A 139 6.52 -15.27 -1.70
N GLU A 140 5.59 -16.08 -1.21
CA GLU A 140 4.78 -16.98 -2.04
C GLU A 140 3.82 -16.25 -2.99
N LEU A 141 3.53 -14.97 -2.74
CA LEU A 141 2.65 -14.13 -3.56
C LEU A 141 3.43 -13.23 -4.52
N ILE A 142 4.77 -13.31 -4.53
CA ILE A 142 5.56 -12.48 -5.44
C ILE A 142 5.39 -12.96 -6.89
N PRO A 143 5.19 -12.05 -7.86
CA PRO A 143 5.11 -12.46 -9.26
C PRO A 143 6.38 -13.19 -9.71
N ALA A 144 6.24 -14.04 -10.73
CA ALA A 144 7.38 -14.72 -11.37
C ALA A 144 8.48 -13.72 -11.74
N TRP A 145 9.74 -14.06 -11.46
CA TRP A 145 10.87 -13.15 -11.70
C TRP A 145 10.98 -12.77 -13.19
N GLU A 146 10.57 -13.62 -14.12
CA GLU A 146 10.51 -13.30 -15.56
C GLU A 146 9.50 -12.17 -15.85
N ARG A 147 8.36 -12.16 -15.15
CA ARG A 147 7.36 -11.09 -15.25
C ARG A 147 7.93 -9.79 -14.71
N LEU A 148 8.63 -9.83 -13.58
CA LEU A 148 9.31 -8.66 -13.01
C LEU A 148 10.42 -8.14 -13.94
N LYS A 149 11.18 -9.03 -14.58
CA LYS A 149 12.18 -8.68 -15.59
C LYS A 149 11.56 -8.00 -16.81
N GLY A 150 10.38 -8.46 -17.23
CA GLY A 150 9.61 -7.87 -18.33
C GLY A 150 9.21 -6.41 -18.11
N LEU A 151 9.21 -5.93 -16.86
CA LEU A 151 8.96 -4.52 -16.51
C LEU A 151 10.15 -3.60 -16.85
N GLY A 152 11.28 -4.18 -17.30
CA GLY A 152 12.45 -3.45 -17.79
C GLY A 152 13.18 -2.66 -16.70
N TYR A 153 14.00 -1.69 -17.14
CA TYR A 153 14.85 -0.88 -16.27
C TYR A 153 14.08 0.00 -15.27
N TYR A 154 12.77 0.18 -15.48
CA TYR A 154 11.88 1.03 -14.66
C TYR A 154 11.01 0.24 -13.68
N GLY A 155 11.15 -1.10 -13.64
CA GLY A 155 10.35 -1.97 -12.79
C GLY A 155 10.90 -2.09 -11.37
N VAL A 156 11.85 -3.01 -11.20
CA VAL A 156 12.38 -3.43 -9.90
C VAL A 156 13.90 -3.46 -9.97
N SER A 157 14.60 -3.16 -8.86
CA SER A 157 16.06 -3.24 -8.83
C SER A 157 16.61 -4.61 -9.23
N SER A 158 17.76 -4.63 -9.91
CA SER A 158 18.43 -5.87 -10.32
C SER A 158 18.77 -6.77 -9.12
N VAL A 159 19.14 -6.17 -7.99
CA VAL A 159 19.37 -6.87 -6.72
C VAL A 159 18.09 -7.57 -6.26
N MET A 160 16.96 -6.86 -6.29
CA MET A 160 15.69 -7.44 -5.87
C MET A 160 15.23 -8.51 -6.87
N LEU A 161 15.39 -8.29 -8.18
CA LEU A 161 15.09 -9.28 -9.21
C LEU A 161 15.88 -10.59 -8.99
N GLN A 162 17.17 -10.48 -8.67
CA GLN A 162 18.01 -11.64 -8.38
C GLN A 162 17.53 -12.37 -7.12
N LYS A 163 17.17 -11.65 -6.05
CA LYS A 163 16.60 -12.26 -4.84
C LYS A 163 15.32 -13.06 -5.13
N VAL A 164 14.41 -12.51 -5.93
CA VAL A 164 13.17 -13.22 -6.31
C VAL A 164 13.50 -14.47 -7.12
N LYS A 165 14.43 -14.35 -8.07
CA LYS A 165 14.88 -15.47 -8.89
C LYS A 165 15.45 -16.59 -8.02
N ASP A 166 16.38 -16.27 -7.13
CA ASP A 166 17.03 -17.25 -6.25
C ASP A 166 16.01 -17.96 -5.35
N TYR A 167 15.04 -17.23 -4.81
CA TYR A 167 13.94 -17.80 -4.01
C TYR A 167 13.07 -18.76 -4.82
N GLN A 168 12.65 -18.35 -6.02
CA GLN A 168 11.76 -19.16 -6.86
C GLN A 168 12.46 -20.42 -7.41
N GLU A 169 13.71 -20.30 -7.86
CA GLU A 169 14.50 -21.45 -8.34
C GLU A 169 14.87 -22.40 -7.20
N GLY A 170 15.22 -21.88 -6.02
CA GLY A 170 15.52 -22.71 -4.84
C GLY A 170 14.32 -23.55 -4.39
N ARG A 171 13.11 -22.97 -4.39
CA ARG A 171 11.89 -23.69 -4.03
C ARG A 171 11.54 -24.84 -4.99
N VAL A 172 11.89 -24.69 -6.27
CA VAL A 172 11.68 -25.76 -7.27
C VAL A 172 12.56 -26.97 -6.95
N TRP A 173 13.81 -26.75 -6.51
CA TRP A 173 14.69 -27.83 -6.07
C TRP A 173 14.18 -28.54 -4.81
N GLU A 174 13.71 -27.80 -3.81
CA GLU A 174 13.15 -28.40 -2.59
C GLU A 174 11.94 -29.30 -2.89
N LEU A 175 11.05 -28.86 -3.79
CA LEU A 175 9.89 -29.63 -4.21
C LEU A 175 10.27 -30.91 -4.98
N GLN A 176 11.31 -30.85 -5.82
CA GLN A 176 11.78 -32.01 -6.57
C GLN A 176 12.46 -33.05 -5.67
N VAL A 177 13.29 -32.62 -4.71
CA VAL A 177 13.93 -33.53 -3.75
C VAL A 177 12.89 -34.20 -2.85
N GLY A 178 11.90 -33.44 -2.35
CA GLY A 178 10.81 -34.00 -1.55
C GLY A 178 9.95 -35.04 -2.30
N GLN A 179 9.79 -34.89 -3.61
CA GLN A 179 9.09 -35.88 -4.45
C GLN A 179 9.94 -37.14 -4.68
N MET A 180 11.27 -37.01 -4.80
CA MET A 180 12.17 -38.15 -4.93
C MET A 180 12.21 -39.01 -3.66
N ASP A 181 12.18 -38.38 -2.47
CA ASP A 181 12.17 -39.09 -1.18
C ASP A 181 10.84 -39.81 -0.93
N GLN A 182 9.71 -39.33 -1.47
CA GLN A 182 8.41 -40.00 -1.38
C GLN A 182 8.20 -41.12 -2.42
N GLN A 183 9.04 -41.18 -3.46
CA GLN A 183 8.97 -42.20 -4.52
C GLN A 183 9.92 -43.37 -4.33
N MET A 184 10.76 -43.40 -3.29
CA MET A 184 11.47 -44.62 -2.90
C MET A 184 10.46 -45.61 -2.31
N PRO A 185 10.14 -46.72 -2.99
CA PRO A 185 9.32 -47.77 -2.40
C PRO A 185 10.10 -48.40 -1.25
N ASP A 186 9.40 -48.81 -0.19
CA ASP A 186 9.87 -49.74 0.84
C ASP A 186 10.20 -51.11 0.19
N GLU A 187 11.26 -51.18 -0.61
CA GLU A 187 11.80 -52.41 -1.20
C GLU A 187 12.91 -52.98 -0.30
N ILE A 188 12.71 -52.99 1.01
CA ILE A 188 13.59 -53.72 1.94
C ILE A 188 12.79 -54.40 3.05
N THR A 189 11.86 -55.28 2.69
CA THR A 189 11.44 -56.39 3.57
C THR A 189 11.09 -57.62 2.76
N LYS A 190 12.11 -58.27 2.18
CA LYS A 190 12.14 -59.73 2.00
C LYS A 190 13.58 -60.21 2.22
N ILE A 191 13.86 -60.61 3.45
CA ILE A 191 14.91 -61.57 3.74
C ILE A 191 14.19 -62.72 4.46
N ASP A 192 14.42 -63.92 3.92
CA ASP A 192 13.80 -65.20 4.21
C ASP A 192 13.84 -65.65 5.68
#